data_AF-A0A9C9MHU1-F1
#
_entry.id   AF-A0A9C9MHU1-F1
#
_cell.length_a   1.000
_cell.length_b   1.000
_cell.length_c   1.000
_cell.angle_alpha   90.00
_cell.angle_beta   90.00
_cell.angle_gamma   90.00
#
_symmetry.space_group_name_H-M   'P 1'
#
loop_
_entity.id
_entity.type
_entity.pdbx_description
1 polymer ?
#
loop_
_entity_poly.entity_id
_entity_poly.type
_entity_poly.pdbx_seq_one_letter_code
_entity_poly.pdbx_strand_id
1 'polypeptide(L)'
;MSEASRKNLELSGEALRAASAGYNAGVTPYLEFEDALDKNIAAALGYAVSLGEVKKAQANLVRAQGFPQGYPGDPRAATEEEVSAAAVLGLEEIEDQQAAE
;
A
#
# COMPACT_ATOMS: atom_id res chain seq x y z
N MET A 1 -4.71 3.68 14.32
CA MET A 1 -5.79 2.66 14.34
C MET A 1 -5.27 1.25 14.10
N SER A 2 -4.35 1.01 13.17
CA SER A 2 -3.82 -0.35 12.91
C SER A 2 -3.17 -1.04 14.11
N GLU A 3 -2.45 -0.30 14.97
CA GLU A 3 -1.77 -0.88 16.14
C GLU A 3 -2.75 -1.38 17.21
N ALA A 4 -3.85 -0.64 17.44
CA ALA A 4 -4.91 -1.06 18.35
C ALA A 4 -5.61 -2.33 17.83
N SER A 5 -5.89 -2.38 16.53
CA SER A 5 -6.48 -3.57 15.88
C SER A 5 -5.54 -4.77 15.93
N ARG A 6 -4.23 -4.57 15.75
CA ARG A 6 -3.22 -5.63 15.88
C ARG A 6 -3.18 -6.18 17.30
N LYS A 7 -3.11 -5.31 18.31
CA LYS A 7 -3.08 -5.70 19.72
C LYS A 7 -4.36 -6.44 20.14
N ASN A 8 -5.51 -6.02 19.62
CA ASN A 8 -6.77 -6.72 19.85
C ASN A 8 -6.78 -8.14 19.25
N LEU A 9 -6.23 -8.30 18.04
CA LEU A 9 -6.06 -9.62 17.43
C LEU A 9 -5.12 -10.52 18.25
N GLU A 10 -4.00 -9.98 18.73
CA GLU A 10 -3.06 -10.71 19.60
C GLU A 10 -3.75 -11.22 20.87
N LEU A 11 -4.43 -10.32 21.61
CA LEU A 11 -5.14 -10.66 22.85
C LEU A 11 -6.27 -11.67 22.62
N SER A 12 -7.08 -11.49 21.56
CA SER A 12 -8.15 -12.45 21.24
C SER A 12 -7.59 -13.82 20.85
N GLY A 13 -6.41 -13.87 20.21
CA GLY A 13 -5.75 -15.13 19.86
C GLY A 13 -5.22 -15.87 21.09
N GLU A 14 -4.71 -15.15 22.09
CA GLU A 14 -4.34 -15.73 23.38
C GLU A 14 -5.55 -16.27 24.14
N ALA A 15 -6.65 -15.51 24.19
CA ALA A 15 -7.91 -15.94 24.80
C ALA A 15 -8.46 -17.21 24.13
N LEU A 16 -8.44 -17.28 22.79
CA LEU A 16 -8.85 -18.47 22.05
C LEU A 16 -7.95 -19.69 22.35
N ARG A 17 -6.63 -19.51 22.44
CA ARG A 17 -5.73 -20.62 22.81
C ARG A 17 -6.05 -21.14 24.22
N ALA A 18 -6.30 -20.25 25.17
CA ALA A 18 -6.67 -20.64 26.53
C ALA A 18 -8.01 -21.39 26.55
N ALA A 19 -9.03 -20.87 25.86
CA ALA A 19 -10.34 -21.49 25.75
C ALA A 19 -10.29 -22.86 25.04
N SER A 20 -9.48 -22.98 23.98
CA SER A 20 -9.28 -24.24 23.26
C SER A 20 -8.60 -25.29 24.13
N ALA A 21 -7.55 -24.92 24.88
CA ALA A 21 -6.90 -25.82 25.82
C ALA A 21 -7.87 -26.30 26.92
N GLY A 22 -8.67 -25.39 27.48
CA GLY A 22 -9.68 -25.73 28.47
C GLY A 22 -10.83 -26.59 27.92
N TYR A 23 -11.25 -26.36 26.67
CA TYR A 23 -12.28 -27.17 26.00
C TYR A 23 -11.79 -28.59 25.76
N ASN A 24 -10.55 -28.74 25.26
CA ASN A 24 -9.92 -30.05 25.07
C ASN A 24 -9.70 -30.81 26.39
N ALA A 25 -9.50 -30.09 27.49
CA ALA A 25 -9.40 -30.65 28.83
C ALA A 25 -10.77 -30.95 29.48
N GLY A 26 -11.88 -30.57 28.83
CA GLY A 26 -13.24 -30.72 29.37
C GLY A 26 -13.60 -29.74 30.49
N VAL A 27 -12.80 -28.69 30.69
CA VAL A 27 -13.00 -27.66 31.73
C VAL A 27 -13.80 -26.48 31.19
N THR A 28 -13.56 -26.07 29.94
CA THR A 28 -14.26 -24.96 29.30
C THR A 28 -15.48 -25.47 28.55
N PRO A 29 -16.68 -24.94 28.80
CA PRO A 29 -17.88 -25.27 28.03
C PRO A 29 -17.74 -24.90 26.55
N TYR A 30 -18.43 -25.64 25.67
CA TYR A 30 -18.43 -25.37 24.23
C TYR A 30 -18.81 -23.91 23.89
N LEU A 31 -19.83 -23.36 24.58
CA LEU A 31 -20.28 -21.98 24.35
C LEU A 31 -19.20 -20.94 24.63
N GLU A 32 -18.36 -21.16 25.65
CA GLU A 32 -17.26 -20.24 25.97
C GLU A 32 -16.12 -20.35 24.96
N PHE A 33 -15.87 -21.56 24.43
CA PHE A 33 -14.93 -21.76 23.34
C PHE A 33 -15.39 -21.09 22.04
N GLU A 34 -16.66 -21.25 21.68
CA GLU A 34 -17.25 -20.63 20.49
C GLU A 34 -17.21 -19.10 20.58
N ASP A 35 -17.60 -18.52 21.72
CA ASP A 35 -17.54 -17.07 21.94
C ASP A 35 -16.09 -16.54 21.82
N ALA A 36 -15.10 -17.28 22.32
CA ALA A 36 -13.69 -16.93 22.13
C ALA A 36 -13.24 -17.00 20.66
N LEU A 37 -13.75 -17.98 19.90
CA LEU A 37 -13.49 -18.12 18.47
C LEU A 37 -14.08 -16.95 17.68
N ASP A 38 -15.34 -16.60 17.94
CA ASP A 38 -16.04 -15.49 17.28
C ASP A 38 -15.35 -14.16 17.54
N LYS A 39 -14.92 -13.91 18.79
CA LYS A 39 -14.16 -12.72 19.14
C LYS A 39 -12.83 -12.64 18.40
N ASN A 40 -12.14 -13.78 18.23
CA ASN A 40 -10.89 -13.81 17.47
C ASN A 40 -11.12 -13.54 15.97
N ILE A 41 -12.16 -14.11 15.39
CA ILE A 41 -12.56 -13.86 13.99
C ILE A 41 -12.90 -12.38 13.79
N ALA A 42 -13.70 -11.80 14.70
CA ALA A 42 -14.07 -10.39 14.65
C ALA A 42 -12.84 -9.48 14.74
N ALA A 43 -11.89 -9.79 15.62
CA ALA A 43 -10.64 -9.04 15.73
C ALA A 43 -9.77 -9.17 14.46
N ALA A 44 -9.72 -10.35 13.84
CA ALA A 44 -8.99 -10.57 12.59
C ALA A 44 -9.58 -9.76 11.43
N LEU A 45 -10.91 -9.75 11.29
CA LEU A 45 -11.62 -8.93 10.31
C LEU A 45 -11.38 -7.44 10.55
N GLY A 46 -11.46 -6.99 11.81
CA GLY A 46 -11.16 -5.60 12.18
C GLY A 46 -9.74 -5.17 11.82
N TYR A 47 -8.75 -6.06 12.02
CA TYR A 47 -7.38 -5.80 11.60
C TYR A 47 -7.24 -5.74 10.07
N ALA A 48 -7.85 -6.67 9.34
CA ALA A 48 -7.84 -6.67 7.88
C ALA A 48 -8.44 -5.39 7.28
N VAL A 49 -9.55 -4.90 7.83
CA VAL A 49 -10.15 -3.61 7.44
C VAL A 49 -9.17 -2.46 7.68
N SER A 50 -8.52 -2.41 8.85
CA SER A 50 -7.55 -1.35 9.17
C SER A 50 -6.34 -1.35 8.22
N LEU A 51 -5.89 -2.53 7.75
CA LEU A 51 -4.84 -2.62 6.73
C LEU A 51 -5.33 -2.09 5.38
N GLY A 52 -6.57 -2.41 5.00
CA GLY A 52 -7.21 -1.86 3.80
C GLY A 52 -7.29 -0.33 3.81
N GLU A 53 -7.63 0.26 4.96
CA GLU A 53 -7.65 1.71 5.14
C GLU A 53 -6.25 2.34 4.97
N VAL A 54 -5.21 1.72 5.53
CA VAL A 54 -3.82 2.17 5.33
C VAL A 54 -3.43 2.13 3.85
N LYS A 55 -3.81 1.06 3.13
CA LYS A 55 -3.55 0.97 1.68
C LYS A 55 -4.32 2.02 0.87
N LYS A 56 -5.57 2.28 1.24
CA LYS A 56 -6.37 3.36 0.63
C LYS A 56 -5.74 4.73 0.91
N ALA A 57 -5.28 4.98 2.13
CA ALA A 57 -4.57 6.21 2.48
C ALA A 57 -3.27 6.35 1.70
N GLN A 58 -2.51 5.26 1.53
CA GLN A 58 -1.31 5.23 0.70
C GLN A 58 -1.63 5.60 -0.76
N ALA A 59 -2.66 5.01 -1.37
CA ALA A 59 -3.06 5.31 -2.73
C ALA A 59 -3.52 6.78 -2.91
N ASN A 60 -4.26 7.31 -1.93
CA ASN A 60 -4.66 8.71 -1.92
C ASN A 60 -3.47 9.66 -1.77
N LEU A 61 -2.49 9.31 -0.93
CA LEU A 61 -1.26 10.07 -0.75
C LEU A 61 -0.43 10.10 -2.03
N VAL A 62 -0.29 8.96 -2.72
CA VAL A 62 0.36 8.88 -4.04
C VAL A 62 -0.35 9.78 -5.06
N ARG A 63 -1.70 9.77 -5.10
CA ARG A 63 -2.47 10.67 -5.96
C ARG A 63 -2.25 12.15 -5.59
N ALA A 64 -2.23 12.47 -4.30
CA ALA A 64 -2.10 13.84 -3.80
C ALA A 64 -0.69 14.41 -3.99
N GLN A 65 0.35 13.57 -3.95
CA GLN A 65 1.73 13.97 -4.26
C GLN A 65 1.93 14.31 -5.74
N GLY A 66 0.95 13.98 -6.59
CA GLY A 66 1.08 14.07 -8.04
C GLY A 66 2.04 13.01 -8.56
N PHE A 67 1.96 12.74 -9.87
CA PHE A 67 2.95 11.89 -10.49
C PHE A 67 4.28 12.64 -10.65
N PRO A 68 5.44 11.95 -10.65
CA PRO A 68 6.69 12.52 -11.15
C PRO A 68 6.46 13.10 -12.55
N GLN A 69 7.11 14.22 -12.87
CA GLN A 69 7.05 14.80 -14.23
C GLN A 69 7.34 13.70 -15.27
N GLY A 70 6.45 13.54 -16.25
CA GLY A 70 6.57 12.54 -17.31
C GLY A 70 5.85 11.20 -17.08
N TYR A 71 5.06 11.06 -16.02
CA TYR A 71 4.26 9.84 -15.83
C TYR A 71 3.08 9.79 -16.82
N PRO A 72 2.74 8.62 -17.40
CA PRO A 72 1.62 8.49 -18.34
C PRO A 72 0.30 8.97 -17.71
N GLY A 73 -0.29 10.03 -18.28
CA GLY A 73 -1.53 10.65 -17.79
C GLY A 73 -1.36 11.94 -16.98
N ASP A 74 -0.14 12.48 -16.83
CA ASP A 74 0.06 13.81 -16.23
C ASP A 74 -0.32 14.94 -17.23
N PRO A 75 -1.36 15.77 -16.95
CA PRO A 75 -1.72 16.89 -17.81
C PRO A 75 -0.65 17.99 -17.86
N ARG A 76 0.31 18.00 -16.93
CA ARG A 76 1.47 18.92 -16.92
C ARG A 76 2.58 18.49 -17.89
N ALA A 77 2.61 17.23 -18.31
CA ALA A 77 3.65 16.72 -19.20
C ALA A 77 3.49 17.18 -20.67
N ALA A 78 2.37 17.82 -21.01
CA ALA A 78 2.02 18.11 -22.39
C ALA A 78 2.47 19.49 -22.90
N THR A 79 3.13 20.33 -22.10
CA THR A 79 3.28 21.76 -22.47
C THR A 79 4.68 22.35 -22.49
N GLU A 80 5.76 21.65 -22.16
CA GLU A 80 7.09 22.30 -22.21
C GLU A 80 8.15 21.45 -22.92
N GLU A 81 8.63 22.04 -24.02
CA GLU A 81 9.82 21.73 -24.82
C GLU A 81 9.86 20.39 -25.55
N GLU A 82 9.53 20.44 -26.85
CA GLU A 82 10.11 19.56 -27.86
C GLU A 82 11.64 19.76 -27.87
N VAL A 83 12.35 19.15 -26.92
CA VAL A 83 13.78 18.92 -27.06
C VAL A 83 13.92 17.92 -28.20
N SER A 84 14.29 18.42 -29.38
CA SER A 84 14.43 17.58 -30.57
C SER A 84 15.41 16.43 -30.27
N ALA A 85 15.08 15.23 -30.75
CA ALA A 85 15.93 14.05 -30.53
C ALA A 85 17.37 14.25 -31.02
N ALA A 86 17.60 15.20 -31.95
CA ALA A 86 18.92 15.59 -32.44
C ALA A 86 19.78 16.26 -31.35
N ALA A 87 19.19 17.08 -30.47
CA ALA A 87 19.90 17.74 -29.37
C ALA A 87 20.34 16.74 -28.28
N VAL A 88 19.56 15.68 -28.06
CA VAL A 88 19.88 14.63 -27.07
C VAL A 88 21.00 13.70 -27.55
N LEU A 89 21.10 13.48 -28.86
CA LEU A 89 22.11 12.59 -29.47
C LEU A 89 23.42 13.29 -29.84
N GLY A 90 23.52 14.60 -29.67
CA GLY A 90 24.73 15.37 -29.98
C GLY A 90 25.11 15.33 -31.46
N LEU A 91 24.12 15.17 -32.35
CA LEU A 91 24.31 15.05 -33.80
C LEU A 91 24.01 16.38 -34.51
N GLU A 92 24.44 17.52 -33.94
CA GLU A 92 24.50 18.75 -34.73
C GLU A 92 25.59 18.59 -35.79
N GLU A 93 25.14 18.60 -37.04
CA GLU A 93 25.91 18.40 -38.26
C GLU A 93 27.08 19.39 -38.37
N ILE A 94 28.25 18.86 -38.72
CA ILE A 94 29.40 19.63 -39.20
C ILE A 94 29.25 19.77 -40.72
N GLU A 95 28.53 20.78 -41.17
CA GLU A 95 28.53 21.31 -42.56
C GLU A 95 28.24 22.82 -42.40
N ASP A 96 28.97 23.81 -42.91
CA ASP A 96 30.01 23.92 -43.91
C ASP A 96 30.88 25.13 -43.53
N GLN A 97 32.21 24.97 -43.48
CA GLN A 97 33.13 26.08 -43.72
C GLN A 97 33.88 25.81 -45.03
N GLN A 98 33.15 25.97 -46.14
CA GLN A 98 33.75 26.43 -47.38
C GLN A 98 33.03 27.69 -47.86
N ALA A 99 33.85 28.67 -48.25
CA ALA A 99 33.55 29.93 -48.94
C ALA A 99 33.39 31.20 -48.09
N ALA A 100 34.52 31.83 -47.73
CA ALA A 100 34.85 33.21 -48.09
C ALA A 100 36.14 33.69 -47.39
N GLU A 101 37.29 33.49 -48.05
CA GLU A 101 38.28 34.52 -48.45
C GLU A 101 39.52 33.87 -49.08
#